data_AF-A0A7S3GEE5-F1
#
_entry.id   AF-A0A7S3GEE5-F1
#
_cell.length_a   1.000
_cell.length_b   1.000
_cell.length_c   1.000
_cell.angle_alpha   90.00
_cell.angle_beta   90.00
_cell.angle_gamma   90.00
#
_symmetry.space_group_name_H-M   'P 1'
#
loop_
_entity.id
_entity.type
_entity.pdbx_description
1 polymer ?
#
loop_
_entity_poly.entity_id
_entity_poly.type
_entity_poly.pdbx_seq_one_letter_code
_entity_poly.pdbx_strand_id
1 'polypeptide(L)'
;TILVFAILLRLADMRLFSSLVSRLSPVRSLRALPVAPRALAMRSITTMAFKRTMDQLFPGTLPEPEFVKRLLVAVEKHGITPDNSIPIVGTCRDALASPLFEEFKRVYPGYFNIVSLAGLPQLGTIGLQAGLGHSPLDENGKERYLVLSLTHIGIDENGEPGRYKRPGREPAAEVCGALCALHHQIQEEDFSTEIVDDNNEFYH
;
A
#
# COMPACT_ATOMS: atom_id res chain seq x y z
N THR A 1 -8.18 4.37 -7.64
CA THR A 1 -7.83 3.40 -6.58
C THR A 1 -6.33 3.35 -6.50
N ILE A 2 -5.77 3.40 -5.31
CA ILE A 2 -4.32 3.54 -5.09
C ILE A 2 -3.73 2.17 -4.86
N LEU A 3 -2.71 1.87 -5.65
CA LEU A 3 -2.01 0.62 -5.51
C LEU A 3 -0.81 0.82 -4.58
N VAL A 4 -0.73 -0.02 -3.57
CA VAL A 4 0.37 -0.05 -2.60
C VAL A 4 1.26 -1.23 -2.93
N PHE A 5 2.54 -0.98 -3.20
CA PHE A 5 3.54 -2.04 -3.41
C PHE A 5 4.18 -2.44 -2.10
N ALA A 6 4.22 -3.73 -1.79
CA ALA A 6 4.96 -4.26 -0.65
C ALA A 6 6.30 -4.84 -1.04
N ILE A 7 7.39 -4.14 -0.67
CA ILE A 7 8.72 -4.75 -0.62
C ILE A 7 8.82 -5.49 0.72
N LEU A 8 8.49 -6.79 0.69
CA LEU A 8 8.78 -7.69 1.80
C LEU A 8 10.25 -8.09 1.72
N LEU A 9 11.12 -7.42 2.48
CA LEU A 9 12.49 -7.88 2.70
C LEU A 9 12.43 -9.15 3.56
N ARG A 10 12.58 -10.31 2.92
CA ARG A 10 12.65 -11.60 3.60
C ARG A 10 14.06 -12.15 3.49
N LEU A 11 14.77 -12.18 4.61
CA LEU A 11 15.94 -13.04 4.77
C LEU A 11 15.43 -14.47 5.06
N ALA A 12 16.00 -15.45 4.34
CA ALA A 12 15.82 -16.92 4.45
C ALA A 12 14.66 -17.61 3.68
N ASP A 13 15.02 -18.05 2.47
CA ASP A 13 15.04 -19.42 1.90
C ASP A 13 13.88 -20.46 2.04
N MET A 14 13.71 -21.19 0.92
CA MET A 14 13.12 -22.54 0.70
C MET A 14 11.58 -22.83 0.65
N ARG A 15 11.11 -23.02 -0.60
CA ARG A 15 10.29 -24.12 -1.20
C ARG A 15 8.89 -24.54 -0.65
N LEU A 16 7.95 -24.53 -1.61
CA LEU A 16 6.91 -25.54 -1.96
C LEU A 16 5.52 -25.60 -1.27
N PHE A 17 4.52 -25.53 -2.17
CA PHE A 17 3.30 -26.35 -2.28
C PHE A 17 1.97 -25.93 -1.63
N SER A 18 0.93 -26.55 -2.19
CA SER A 18 -0.33 -25.98 -2.66
C SER A 18 -1.60 -26.68 -2.14
N SER A 19 -2.72 -25.94 -2.20
CA SER A 19 -4.13 -26.40 -2.24
C SER A 19 -4.69 -27.00 -0.93
N LEU A 20 -5.98 -26.93 -0.57
CA LEU A 20 -7.22 -27.07 -1.35
C LEU A 20 -8.46 -26.81 -0.43
N VAL A 21 -9.64 -26.62 -1.05
CA VAL A 21 -11.03 -26.90 -0.55
C VAL A 21 -11.65 -25.93 0.48
N SER A 22 -12.96 -25.66 0.56
CA SER A 22 -14.11 -25.53 -0.34
C SER A 22 -15.35 -25.23 0.54
N ARG A 23 -16.37 -24.59 -0.05
CA ARG A 23 -17.81 -24.65 0.28
C ARG A 23 -18.32 -24.03 1.59
N LEU A 24 -19.17 -23.00 1.47
CA LEU A 24 -20.52 -22.98 2.06
C LEU A 24 -21.48 -22.16 1.16
N SER A 25 -22.73 -22.60 1.16
CA SER A 25 -23.85 -22.29 0.26
C SER A 25 -24.81 -21.19 0.84
N PRO A 26 -25.87 -20.77 0.12
CA PRO A 26 -26.32 -19.38 0.06
C PRO A 26 -27.41 -18.99 1.07
N VAL A 27 -27.52 -17.70 1.39
CA VAL A 27 -28.68 -17.11 2.09
C VAL A 27 -29.43 -16.16 1.15
N ARG A 28 -30.75 -16.25 1.24
CA ARG A 28 -31.79 -15.72 0.35
C ARG A 28 -31.94 -14.19 0.37
N SER A 29 -32.13 -13.66 -0.84
CA SER A 29 -33.10 -12.65 -1.30
C SER A 29 -33.61 -11.58 -0.33
N LEU A 30 -33.25 -10.32 -0.62
CA LEU A 30 -34.04 -9.13 -0.30
C LEU A 30 -34.46 -8.45 -1.61
N ARG A 31 -35.76 -8.12 -1.70
CA ARG A 31 -36.41 -7.48 -2.85
C ARG A 31 -35.86 -6.07 -3.05
N ALA A 32 -35.36 -5.77 -4.25
CA ALA A 32 -35.03 -4.41 -4.67
C ALA A 32 -36.25 -3.74 -5.33
N LEU A 33 -36.56 -2.53 -4.88
CA LEU A 33 -37.53 -1.62 -5.52
C LEU A 33 -36.91 -1.00 -6.79
N PRO A 34 -37.72 -0.67 -7.81
CA PRO A 34 -37.20 -0.24 -9.11
C PRO A 34 -36.77 1.23 -9.06
N VAL A 35 -35.48 1.49 -9.25
CA VAL A 35 -34.98 2.81 -9.60
C VAL A 35 -34.79 2.84 -11.12
N ALA A 36 -35.52 3.73 -11.78
CA ALA A 36 -35.51 3.88 -13.24
C ALA A 36 -34.10 4.21 -13.77
N PRO A 37 -33.69 3.67 -14.94
CA PRO A 37 -32.34 3.82 -15.45
C PRO A 37 -32.23 5.11 -16.27
N ARG A 38 -31.58 6.14 -15.73
CA ARG A 38 -31.03 7.23 -16.53
C ARG A 38 -29.63 7.54 -16.02
N ALA A 39 -28.65 7.37 -16.91
CA ALA A 39 -27.20 7.53 -16.77
C ALA A 39 -26.40 6.33 -16.20
N LEU A 40 -26.33 5.22 -16.94
CA LEU A 40 -25.41 4.09 -16.62
C LEU A 40 -24.37 3.77 -17.73
N ALA A 41 -24.31 4.54 -18.81
CA ALA A 41 -23.45 4.19 -19.94
C ALA A 41 -22.00 4.73 -19.84
N MET A 42 -21.75 5.83 -19.12
CA MET A 42 -20.39 6.40 -18.98
C MET A 42 -19.57 5.80 -17.85
N ARG A 43 -20.20 5.25 -16.79
CA ARG A 43 -19.47 4.57 -15.69
C ARG A 43 -18.82 3.24 -16.11
N SER A 44 -19.27 2.64 -17.21
CA SER A 44 -18.86 1.28 -17.60
C SER A 44 -17.52 1.21 -18.35
N ILE A 45 -17.12 2.28 -19.04
CA ILE A 45 -15.87 2.31 -19.82
C ILE A 45 -14.69 2.68 -18.91
N THR A 46 -14.93 3.60 -17.98
CA THR A 46 -13.98 4.09 -16.98
C THR A 46 -13.41 2.99 -16.09
N THR A 47 -14.20 1.96 -15.74
CA THR A 47 -13.71 0.82 -14.97
C THR A 47 -12.91 -0.17 -15.82
N MET A 48 -13.21 -0.29 -17.12
CA MET A 48 -12.56 -1.25 -18.01
C MET A 48 -11.13 -0.84 -18.34
N ALA A 49 -10.87 0.45 -18.64
CA ALA A 49 -9.54 0.96 -18.94
C ALA A 49 -8.62 0.86 -17.72
N PHE A 50 -9.06 1.39 -16.57
CA PHE A 50 -8.39 1.24 -15.28
C PHE A 50 -8.04 -0.22 -14.98
N LYS A 51 -9.04 -1.12 -15.04
CA LYS A 51 -8.84 -2.53 -14.70
C LYS A 51 -7.86 -3.21 -15.65
N ARG A 52 -7.96 -2.92 -16.95
CA ARG A 52 -7.04 -3.46 -17.95
C ARG A 52 -5.60 -3.04 -17.65
N THR A 53 -5.35 -1.75 -17.46
CA THR A 53 -4.01 -1.25 -17.13
C THR A 53 -3.49 -1.87 -15.83
N MET A 54 -4.34 -1.92 -14.79
CA MET A 54 -3.98 -2.52 -13.50
C MET A 54 -3.61 -4.01 -13.64
N ASP A 55 -4.41 -4.80 -14.35
CA ASP A 55 -4.12 -6.23 -14.55
C ASP A 55 -2.88 -6.45 -15.42
N GLN A 56 -2.61 -5.56 -16.37
CA GLN A 56 -1.47 -5.64 -17.27
C GLN A 56 -0.15 -5.25 -16.59
N LEU A 57 -0.13 -4.13 -15.86
CA LEU A 57 1.07 -3.62 -15.21
C LEU A 57 1.33 -4.30 -13.87
N PHE A 58 0.26 -4.66 -13.15
CA PHE A 58 0.32 -5.13 -11.76
C PHE A 58 -0.54 -6.40 -11.58
N PRO A 59 -0.21 -7.49 -12.28
CA PRO A 59 -0.94 -8.74 -12.16
C PRO A 59 -0.90 -9.25 -10.71
N GLY A 60 -2.05 -9.65 -10.19
CA GLY A 60 -2.17 -10.11 -8.80
C GLY A 60 -2.36 -9.00 -7.76
N THR A 61 -2.67 -7.77 -8.20
CA THR A 61 -3.12 -6.67 -7.34
C THR A 61 -4.21 -7.13 -6.36
N LEU A 62 -4.07 -6.73 -5.09
CA LEU A 62 -5.02 -7.03 -4.02
C LEU A 62 -5.66 -5.74 -3.51
N PRO A 63 -6.96 -5.77 -3.17
CA PRO A 63 -7.55 -4.75 -2.31
C PRO A 63 -6.84 -4.70 -0.96
N GLU A 64 -6.79 -3.53 -0.34
CA GLU A 64 -6.08 -3.26 0.92
C GLU A 64 -6.46 -4.21 2.07
N PRO A 65 -7.76 -4.51 2.33
CA PRO A 65 -8.13 -5.45 3.38
C PRO A 65 -7.63 -6.88 3.11
N GLU A 66 -7.64 -7.30 1.84
CA GLU A 66 -7.17 -8.62 1.44
C GLU A 66 -5.64 -8.70 1.49
N PHE A 67 -4.94 -7.62 1.15
CA PHE A 67 -3.50 -7.50 1.33
C PHE A 67 -3.11 -7.68 2.80
N VAL A 68 -3.70 -6.90 3.72
CA VAL A 68 -3.42 -7.00 5.17
C VAL A 68 -3.74 -8.39 5.70
N LYS A 69 -4.88 -8.96 5.32
CA LYS A 69 -5.26 -10.32 5.71
C LYS A 69 -4.25 -11.36 5.23
N ARG A 70 -3.84 -11.33 3.95
CA ARG A 70 -2.86 -12.28 3.41
C ARG A 70 -1.48 -12.09 4.03
N LEU A 71 -1.10 -10.86 4.31
CA LEU A 71 0.14 -10.54 5.02
C LEU A 71 0.15 -11.22 6.39
N LEU A 72 -0.90 -11.05 7.18
CA LEU A 72 -1.03 -11.68 8.50
C LEU A 72 -0.90 -13.21 8.43
N VAL A 73 -1.64 -13.85 7.53
CA VAL A 73 -1.54 -15.31 7.31
C VAL A 73 -0.12 -15.72 6.89
N ALA A 74 0.54 -14.91 6.05
CA ALA A 74 1.88 -15.21 5.56
C ALA A 74 2.96 -15.07 6.63
N VAL A 75 2.77 -14.23 7.65
CA VAL A 75 3.74 -14.02 8.74
C VAL A 75 3.44 -14.88 9.97
N GLU A 76 2.20 -15.32 10.15
CA GLU A 76 1.78 -16.21 11.24
C GLU A 76 2.55 -17.54 11.23
N LYS A 77 2.84 -18.10 10.04
CA LYS A 77 3.69 -19.30 9.91
C LYS A 77 5.14 -19.10 10.39
N HIS A 78 5.55 -17.87 10.69
CA HIS A 78 6.84 -17.50 11.31
C HIS A 78 6.70 -17.15 12.80
N GLY A 79 5.53 -17.39 13.38
CA GLY A 79 5.21 -17.04 14.76
C GLY A 79 5.09 -15.52 14.98
N ILE A 80 4.77 -14.75 13.95
CA ILE A 80 4.48 -13.32 14.03
C ILE A 80 2.96 -13.16 14.08
N THR A 81 2.46 -12.54 15.13
CA THR A 81 1.03 -12.32 15.38
C THR A 81 0.81 -10.88 15.84
N PRO A 82 -0.43 -10.37 15.79
CA PRO A 82 -0.75 -9.06 16.33
C PRO A 82 -0.33 -8.83 17.78
N ASP A 83 -0.39 -9.86 18.61
CA ASP A 83 -0.14 -9.74 20.05
C ASP A 83 1.34 -9.75 20.43
N ASN A 84 2.21 -10.28 19.55
CA ASN A 84 3.63 -10.50 19.87
C ASN A 84 4.60 -9.75 18.96
N SER A 85 4.11 -8.80 18.17
CA SER A 85 4.93 -8.05 17.22
C SER A 85 4.48 -6.61 17.10
N ILE A 86 5.40 -5.75 16.66
CA ILE A 86 5.06 -4.40 16.22
C ILE A 86 5.24 -4.25 14.70
N PRO A 87 4.23 -3.75 13.98
CA PRO A 87 4.41 -3.28 12.61
C PRO A 87 5.07 -1.91 12.59
N ILE A 88 6.09 -1.79 11.75
CA ILE A 88 6.74 -0.54 11.37
C ILE A 88 6.35 -0.30 9.92
N VAL A 89 5.40 0.61 9.67
CA VAL A 89 4.73 0.75 8.37
C VAL A 89 5.00 2.13 7.79
N GLY A 90 5.59 2.15 6.60
CA GLY A 90 5.85 3.34 5.79
C GLY A 90 5.17 3.26 4.45
N THR A 91 4.44 4.32 4.10
CA THR A 91 3.98 4.59 2.74
C THR A 91 4.32 6.03 2.38
N CYS A 92 3.98 6.44 1.15
CA CYS A 92 3.95 7.87 0.84
C CYS A 92 3.00 8.63 1.79
N ARG A 93 3.39 9.86 2.14
CA ARG A 93 2.61 10.85 2.93
C ARG A 93 1.32 11.31 2.24
N ASP A 94 1.13 11.00 0.95
CA ASP A 94 -0.10 11.32 0.23
C ASP A 94 -1.33 10.72 0.93
N ALA A 95 -2.37 11.53 1.14
CA ALA A 95 -3.64 11.12 1.75
C ALA A 95 -4.32 9.95 1.00
N LEU A 96 -3.93 9.73 -0.25
CA LEU A 96 -4.30 8.58 -1.03
C LEU A 96 -3.85 7.23 -0.42
N ALA A 97 -2.83 7.20 0.42
CA ALA A 97 -2.38 5.99 1.12
C ALA A 97 -3.16 5.72 2.43
N SER A 98 -3.97 6.66 2.91
CA SER A 98 -4.71 6.54 4.17
C SER A 98 -5.56 5.27 4.30
N PRO A 99 -6.28 4.78 3.27
CA PRO A 99 -7.07 3.56 3.40
C PRO A 99 -6.29 2.33 3.87
N LEU A 100 -5.02 2.19 3.45
CA LEU A 100 -4.20 1.07 3.91
C LEU A 100 -3.87 1.18 5.40
N PHE A 101 -3.60 2.39 5.91
CA PHE A 101 -3.35 2.59 7.34
C PHE A 101 -4.56 2.29 8.21
N GLU A 102 -5.77 2.60 7.72
CA GLU A 102 -6.98 2.22 8.42
C GLU A 102 -7.11 0.70 8.54
N GLU A 103 -6.76 -0.04 7.49
CA GLU A 103 -6.74 -1.51 7.54
C GLU A 103 -5.67 -2.05 8.50
N PHE A 104 -4.47 -1.46 8.54
CA PHE A 104 -3.47 -1.82 9.56
C PHE A 104 -3.95 -1.50 10.97
N LYS A 105 -4.54 -0.33 11.20
CA LYS A 105 -5.03 0.09 12.52
C LYS A 105 -6.12 -0.83 13.07
N ARG A 106 -6.93 -1.43 12.20
CA ARG A 106 -7.95 -2.43 12.58
C ARG A 106 -7.35 -3.68 13.20
N VAL A 107 -6.19 -4.12 12.71
CA VAL A 107 -5.54 -5.37 13.15
C VAL A 107 -4.40 -5.12 14.15
N TYR A 108 -3.77 -3.96 14.07
CA TYR A 108 -2.67 -3.49 14.91
C TYR A 108 -2.98 -2.06 15.39
N PRO A 109 -3.68 -1.90 16.53
CA PRO A 109 -4.01 -0.57 17.06
C PRO A 109 -2.78 0.29 17.38
N GLY A 110 -1.60 -0.31 17.60
CA GLY A 110 -0.35 0.35 17.99
C GLY A 110 0.81 0.20 17.01
N TYR A 111 0.57 0.29 15.70
CA TYR A 111 1.67 0.27 14.71
C TYR A 111 2.56 1.53 14.79
N PHE A 112 3.85 1.38 14.49
CA PHE A 112 4.79 2.49 14.37
C PHE A 112 4.76 3.03 12.95
N ASN A 113 4.42 4.31 12.81
CA ASN A 113 4.24 4.95 11.51
C ASN A 113 5.55 5.63 11.05
N ILE A 114 6.02 5.27 9.85
CA ILE A 114 7.25 5.79 9.27
C ILE A 114 7.01 6.45 7.89
N VAL A 115 5.82 7.02 7.68
CA VAL A 115 5.47 7.73 6.44
C VAL A 115 6.45 8.83 6.08
N SER A 116 6.66 8.98 4.77
CA SER A 116 7.60 9.91 4.16
C SER A 116 7.17 10.20 2.73
N LEU A 117 7.87 11.07 2.01
CA LEU A 117 7.64 11.20 0.57
C LEU A 117 8.13 9.94 -0.18
N ALA A 118 7.39 9.58 -1.23
CA ALA A 118 7.53 8.32 -1.97
C ALA A 118 7.44 7.00 -1.16
N GLY A 119 7.32 7.04 0.18
CA GLY A 119 7.36 5.85 1.03
C GLY A 119 8.77 5.36 1.38
N LEU A 120 9.78 6.23 1.19
CA LEU A 120 11.18 5.95 1.51
C LEU A 120 11.43 5.97 3.03
N PRO A 121 12.13 5.00 3.62
CA PRO A 121 12.36 4.98 5.07
C PRO A 121 13.40 6.04 5.48
N GLN A 122 12.96 7.29 5.69
CA GLN A 122 13.83 8.45 5.99
C GLN A 122 14.10 8.70 7.47
N LEU A 123 13.45 7.94 8.37
CA LEU A 123 13.60 8.07 9.82
C LEU A 123 15.02 7.80 10.38
N GLY A 124 15.92 7.27 9.55
CA GLY A 124 17.28 6.92 9.94
C GLY A 124 17.35 5.80 10.98
N THR A 125 18.56 5.56 11.46
CA THR A 125 18.84 4.48 12.43
C THR A 125 18.18 4.74 13.79
N ILE A 126 18.17 6.00 14.25
CA ILE A 126 17.57 6.39 15.53
C ILE A 126 16.06 6.17 15.51
N GLY A 127 15.37 6.64 14.47
CA GLY A 127 13.94 6.44 14.35
C GLY A 127 13.59 4.97 14.24
N LEU A 128 14.37 4.19 13.49
CA LEU A 128 14.14 2.74 13.37
C LEU A 128 14.31 2.05 14.72
N GLN A 129 15.36 2.38 15.48
CA GLN A 129 15.56 1.86 16.84
C GLN A 129 14.41 2.23 17.77
N ALA A 130 13.89 3.45 17.68
CA ALA A 130 12.71 3.86 18.46
C ALA A 130 11.48 3.00 18.13
N GLY A 131 11.24 2.73 16.84
CA GLY A 131 10.15 1.85 16.41
C GLY A 131 10.33 0.40 16.84
N LEU A 132 11.55 -0.13 16.75
CA LEU A 132 11.87 -1.50 17.19
C LEU A 132 11.68 -1.64 18.71
N GLY A 133 12.08 -0.64 19.50
CA GLY A 133 11.95 -0.68 20.97
C GLY A 133 10.52 -0.74 21.51
N HIS A 134 9.51 -0.62 20.64
CA HIS A 134 8.10 -0.80 21.00
C HIS A 134 7.59 -2.24 20.77
N SER A 135 8.43 -3.16 20.30
CA SER A 135 8.03 -4.57 20.16
C SER A 135 7.73 -5.18 21.53
N PRO A 136 6.65 -5.96 21.66
CA PRO A 136 6.49 -6.85 22.80
C PRO A 136 7.68 -7.82 22.90
N LEU A 137 8.04 -8.15 24.14
CA LEU A 137 8.95 -9.24 24.47
C LEU A 137 8.14 -10.50 24.76
N ASP A 138 8.50 -11.63 24.16
CA ASP A 138 7.97 -12.92 24.60
C ASP A 138 8.63 -13.41 25.90
N GLU A 139 8.19 -14.57 26.40
CA GLU A 139 8.70 -15.18 27.64
C GLU A 139 10.21 -15.45 27.63
N ASN A 140 10.82 -15.53 26.45
CA ASN A 140 12.26 -15.75 26.26
C ASN A 140 13.00 -14.43 25.96
N GLY A 141 12.32 -13.28 26.06
CA GLY A 141 12.88 -11.97 25.72
C GLY A 141 13.06 -11.74 24.23
N LYS A 142 12.36 -12.47 23.36
CA LYS A 142 12.46 -12.30 21.91
C LYS A 142 11.45 -11.27 21.40
N GLU A 143 11.96 -10.38 20.55
CA GLU A 143 11.19 -9.37 19.83
C GLU A 143 10.83 -9.84 18.41
N ARG A 144 9.75 -9.29 17.85
CA ARG A 144 9.29 -9.61 16.49
C ARG A 144 8.78 -8.36 15.80
N TYR A 145 9.25 -8.16 14.59
CA TYR A 145 8.99 -6.95 13.83
C TYR A 145 8.35 -7.28 12.49
N LEU A 146 7.41 -6.44 12.08
CA LEU A 146 6.88 -6.43 10.72
C LEU A 146 7.23 -5.09 10.08
N VAL A 147 8.31 -5.04 9.29
CA VAL A 147 8.74 -3.80 8.63
C VAL A 147 8.21 -3.75 7.19
N LEU A 148 7.46 -2.70 6.88
CA LEU A 148 6.87 -2.47 5.57
C LEU A 148 7.27 -1.08 5.07
N SER A 149 7.86 -1.02 3.87
CA SER A 149 8.06 0.22 3.12
C SER A 149 7.41 0.06 1.76
N LEU A 150 6.49 0.98 1.48
CA LEU A 150 5.51 0.83 0.43
C LEU A 150 5.45 2.08 -0.45
N THR A 151 5.65 1.91 -1.76
CA THR A 151 5.41 2.98 -2.73
C THR A 151 3.96 2.94 -3.22
N HIS A 152 3.51 4.03 -3.85
CA HIS A 152 2.18 4.07 -4.45
C HIS A 152 2.19 4.68 -5.85
N ILE A 153 1.21 4.28 -6.65
CA ILE A 153 0.95 4.84 -7.98
C ILE A 153 -0.55 5.05 -8.18
N GLY A 154 -0.91 6.13 -8.88
CA GLY A 154 -2.26 6.35 -9.37
C GLY A 154 -2.46 5.70 -10.73
N ILE A 155 -3.64 5.13 -10.99
CA ILE A 155 -4.10 4.87 -12.35
C ILE A 155 -5.41 5.65 -12.48
N ASP A 156 -5.48 6.51 -13.49
CA ASP A 156 -6.64 7.34 -13.68
C ASP A 156 -7.79 6.59 -14.35
N GLU A 157 -8.85 7.33 -14.64
CA GLU A 157 -10.10 6.83 -15.18
C GLU A 157 -10.00 6.40 -16.67
N ASN A 158 -8.95 6.87 -17.36
CA ASN A 158 -8.59 6.51 -18.73
C ASN A 158 -7.57 5.36 -18.79
N GLY A 159 -7.10 4.89 -17.62
CA GLY A 159 -6.08 3.86 -17.53
C GLY A 159 -4.65 4.41 -17.66
N GLU A 160 -4.44 5.72 -17.47
CA GLU A 160 -3.12 6.35 -17.48
C GLU A 160 -2.41 6.11 -16.13
N PRO A 161 -1.25 5.41 -16.11
CA PRO A 161 -0.46 5.23 -14.90
C PRO A 161 0.21 6.53 -14.47
N GLY A 162 0.44 6.68 -13.17
CA GLY A 162 1.06 7.86 -12.60
C GLY A 162 0.10 9.03 -12.43
N ARG A 163 -1.21 8.84 -12.66
CA ARG A 163 -2.19 9.93 -12.71
C ARG A 163 -3.39 9.65 -11.81
N TYR A 164 -3.91 10.71 -11.21
CA TYR A 164 -5.14 10.63 -10.43
C TYR A 164 -5.87 11.98 -10.39
N LYS A 165 -7.19 11.91 -10.53
CA LYS A 165 -8.07 13.07 -10.41
C LYS A 165 -8.51 13.26 -8.96
N ARG A 166 -7.99 14.30 -8.30
CA ARG A 166 -8.36 14.64 -6.93
C ARG A 166 -9.75 15.31 -6.91
N PRO A 167 -10.63 14.98 -5.96
CA PRO A 167 -11.92 15.65 -5.82
C PRO A 167 -11.77 17.17 -5.76
N GLY A 168 -12.50 17.88 -6.62
CA GLY A 168 -12.47 19.34 -6.68
C GLY A 168 -11.21 19.96 -7.28
N ARG A 169 -10.33 19.18 -7.92
CA ARG A 169 -9.17 19.70 -8.67
C ARG A 169 -9.14 19.14 -10.08
N GLU A 170 -9.00 20.06 -11.04
CA GLU A 170 -8.72 19.76 -12.44
C GLU A 170 -7.43 20.47 -12.86
N PRO A 171 -6.65 19.90 -13.79
CA PRO A 171 -6.78 18.55 -14.34
C PRO A 171 -6.33 17.46 -13.35
N ALA A 172 -6.33 16.18 -13.78
CA ALA A 172 -5.63 15.12 -13.05
C ALA A 172 -4.16 15.50 -12.80
N ALA A 173 -3.61 15.03 -11.68
CA ALA A 173 -2.25 15.33 -11.25
C ALA A 173 -1.42 14.04 -11.12
N GLU A 174 -0.12 14.21 -11.03
CA GLU A 174 0.84 13.12 -10.85
C GLU A 174 0.73 12.46 -9.47
N VAL A 175 0.80 11.13 -9.46
CA VAL A 175 0.70 10.27 -8.28
C VAL A 175 1.53 9.01 -8.49
N CYS A 176 2.58 8.75 -7.72
CA CYS A 176 3.13 9.56 -6.62
C CYS A 176 3.90 10.79 -7.13
N GLY A 177 3.53 12.00 -6.68
CA GLY A 177 4.19 13.24 -7.12
C GLY A 177 5.71 13.23 -6.86
N ALA A 178 6.15 12.72 -5.71
CA ALA A 178 7.59 12.62 -5.41
C ALA A 178 8.33 11.64 -6.33
N LEU A 179 7.72 10.50 -6.67
CA LEU A 179 8.34 9.54 -7.60
C LEU A 179 8.31 10.06 -9.05
N CYS A 180 7.27 10.80 -9.44
CA CYS A 180 7.20 11.43 -10.76
C CYS A 180 8.25 12.53 -10.90
N ALA A 181 8.40 13.39 -9.88
CA ALA A 181 9.46 14.41 -9.86
C ALA A 181 10.86 13.78 -9.94
N LEU A 182 11.14 12.75 -9.14
CA LEU A 182 12.40 12.00 -9.21
C LEU A 182 12.60 11.37 -10.59
N HIS A 183 11.55 10.78 -11.17
CA HIS A 183 11.61 10.20 -12.50
C HIS A 183 11.97 11.27 -13.54
N HIS A 184 11.38 12.47 -13.49
CA HIS A 184 11.74 13.57 -14.40
C HIS A 184 13.19 14.01 -14.25
N GLN A 185 13.68 14.21 -13.02
CA GLN A 185 15.08 14.56 -12.75
C GLN A 185 16.04 13.52 -13.35
N ILE A 186 15.72 12.22 -13.20
CA ILE A 186 16.52 11.14 -13.78
C ILE A 186 16.49 11.18 -15.31
N GLN A 187 15.33 11.44 -15.92
CA GLN A 187 15.21 11.52 -17.39
C GLN A 187 15.93 12.73 -17.97
N GLU A 188 15.99 13.84 -17.23
CA GLU A 188 16.63 15.09 -17.64
C GLU A 188 18.14 15.12 -17.33
N GLU A 189 18.70 14.04 -16.77
CA GLU A 189 20.07 13.93 -16.25
C GLU A 189 20.42 15.00 -15.19
N ASP A 190 19.40 15.64 -14.60
CA ASP A 190 19.49 16.62 -13.51
C ASP A 190 19.27 15.95 -12.15
N PHE A 191 19.90 14.78 -11.96
CA PHE A 191 19.81 14.01 -10.74
C PHE A 191 21.11 14.08 -9.95
N SER A 192 21.02 14.54 -8.70
CA SER A 192 22.12 14.50 -7.74
C SER A 192 21.86 13.45 -6.66
N THR A 193 22.91 12.72 -6.29
CA THR A 193 22.90 11.83 -5.12
C THR A 193 23.23 12.55 -3.81
N GLU A 194 23.58 13.84 -3.88
CA GLU A 194 23.85 14.63 -2.68
C GLU A 194 22.53 15.01 -1.97
N ILE A 195 22.48 14.75 -0.67
CA ILE A 195 21.37 15.18 0.18
C ILE A 195 21.59 16.67 0.46
N VAL A 196 20.76 17.52 -0.13
CA VAL A 196 20.76 18.96 0.17
C VAL A 196 19.94 19.19 1.45
N ASP A 197 20.51 19.90 2.42
CA ASP A 197 20.06 19.99 3.83
C ASP A 197 18.65 20.59 4.02
N ASP A 198 18.17 21.35 3.03
CA ASP A 198 16.82 21.93 2.93
C ASP A 198 15.78 21.00 2.26
N ASN A 199 16.20 19.82 1.76
CA ASN A 199 15.39 18.89 0.96
C ASN A 199 14.98 17.60 1.70
N ASN A 200 14.85 17.66 3.03
CA ASN A 200 14.74 16.47 3.89
C ASN A 200 13.56 15.50 3.58
N GLU A 201 12.61 15.87 2.70
CA GLU A 201 11.67 14.92 2.09
C GLU A 201 11.45 15.09 0.55
N PHE A 202 12.16 15.97 -0.17
CA PHE A 202 12.00 16.38 -1.59
C PHE A 202 10.80 17.29 -1.94
N TYR A 203 11.07 18.59 -2.11
CA TYR A 203 10.14 19.59 -2.65
C TYR A 203 10.48 19.94 -4.11
N HIS A 204 9.52 19.75 -5.02
CA HIS A 204 9.28 20.58 -6.20
C HIS A 204 7.77 20.69 -6.42
#